data_AF-A0A397PIX9-F1
#
_entry.id   AF-A0A397PIX9-F1
#
_cell.length_a   1.000
_cell.length_b   1.000
_cell.length_c   1.000
_cell.angle_alpha   90.00
_cell.angle_beta   90.00
_cell.angle_gamma   90.00
#
_symmetry.space_group_name_H-M   'P 1'
#
loop_
_entity.id
_entity.type
_entity.pdbx_description
1 polymer ?
#
loop_
_entity_poly.entity_id
_entity_poly.type
_entity_poly.pdbx_seq_one_letter_code
_entity_poly.pdbx_strand_id
1 'polypeptide(L)' 'MFSARIFRSRWVALLWAAGIIWTAIDVAEANKAPPPPPVSNASDATNATDALGQPVTDQDLAVLANAMN' A
#
# COMPACT_ATOMS: atom_id res chain seq x y z
N MET A 1 33.50 13.10 31.05
CA MET A 1 33.86 11.77 30.49
C MET A 1 32.60 10.92 30.51
N PHE A 2 31.83 10.91 29.42
CA PHE A 2 30.61 10.10 29.36
C PHE A 2 31.02 8.63 29.29
N SER A 3 30.71 7.86 30.34
CA SER A 3 31.10 6.46 30.43
C SER A 3 30.39 5.67 29.34
N ALA A 4 31.13 5.27 28.31
CA ALA A 4 30.64 4.62 27.08
C ALA A 4 30.26 3.14 27.27
N ARG A 5 29.65 2.78 28.41
CA ARG A 5 29.22 1.39 28.70
C ARG A 5 27.80 1.35 29.23
N ILE A 6 26.85 1.75 28.39
CA ILE A 6 25.42 1.47 28.60
C ILE A 6 25.16 -0.05 28.67
N PHE A 7 25.98 -0.86 27.97
CA PHE A 7 25.90 -2.31 28.03
C PHE A 7 27.10 -2.92 28.76
N ARG A 8 27.04 -2.89 30.09
CA ARG A 8 28.04 -3.56 30.94
C ARG A 8 28.03 -5.10 30.81
N SER A 9 27.01 -5.68 30.18
CA SER A 9 26.90 -7.12 29.92
C SER A 9 26.39 -7.35 28.50
N ARG A 10 27.03 -8.28 27.78
CA ARG A 10 26.67 -8.67 26.41
C ARG A 10 25.24 -9.24 26.35
N TRP A 11 24.80 -9.91 27.41
CA TRP A 11 23.44 -10.46 27.52
C TRP A 11 22.37 -9.38 27.65
N VAL A 12 22.66 -8.33 28.42
CA VAL A 12 21.73 -7.19 28.57
C VAL A 12 21.60 -6.43 27.26
N ALA A 13 22.68 -6.32 26.48
CA ALA A 13 22.63 -5.74 25.13
C ALA A 13 21.68 -6.52 24.21
N LEU A 14 21.73 -7.85 24.25
CA LEU A 14 20.86 -8.70 23.43
C LEU A 14 19.38 -8.55 23.83
N LEU A 15 19.09 -8.55 25.13
CA LEU A 15 17.72 -8.33 25.61
C LEU A 15 17.19 -6.94 25.23
N TRP A 16 18.06 -5.92 25.29
CA TRP A 16 17.72 -4.58 24.88
C TRP A 16 17.47 -4.47 23.37
N ALA A 17 18.32 -5.09 22.55
CA ALA A 17 18.14 -5.15 21.11
C ALA A 17 16.85 -5.90 20.72
N ALA A 18 16.53 -7.01 21.41
CA ALA A 18 15.28 -7.73 21.19
C ALA A 18 14.06 -6.85 21.47
N GLY A 19 14.09 -6.05 22.54
CA GLY A 19 13.04 -5.07 22.84
C GLY A 19 12.86 -4.02 21.74
N ILE A 20 13.96 -3.52 21.17
CA ILE A 20 13.88 -2.56 20.05
C ILE A 20 13.29 -3.20 18.80
N ILE A 21 13.75 -4.40 18.44
CA ILE A 21 13.22 -5.13 17.28
C ILE A 21 11.73 -5.38 17.46
N TRP A 22 11.30 -5.77 18.65
CA TRP A 22 9.89 -5.92 18.99
C TRP A 22 9.10 -4.62 18.72
N THR A 23 9.56 -3.49 19.27
CA THR A 23 8.87 -2.21 19.07
C THR A 23 8.84 -1.76 17.60
N ALA A 24 9.88 -2.07 16.82
CA ALA A 24 9.91 -1.74 15.39
C ALA A 24 8.88 -2.54 14.60
N ILE A 25 8.67 -3.81 14.96
CA ILE A 25 7.63 -4.67 14.36
C ILE A 25 6.25 -4.12 14.69
N ASP A 26 5.95 -3.85 15.97
CA ASP A 26 4.65 -3.30 16.39
C ASP A 26 4.32 -2.00 15.64
N VAL A 27 5.30 -1.10 15.49
CA VAL A 27 5.13 0.14 14.73
C VAL A 27 4.95 -0.10 13.23
N ALA A 28 5.72 -1.00 12.63
CA ALA A 28 5.60 -1.32 11.21
C ALA A 28 4.24 -1.94 10.88
N GLU A 29 3.73 -2.81 11.75
CA GLU A 29 2.41 -3.42 11.59
C GLU A 29 1.28 -2.42 11.82
N ALA A 30 1.40 -1.55 12.82
CA ALA A 30 0.43 -0.47 13.06
C ALA A 30 0.32 0.51 11.88
N ASN A 31 1.40 0.69 11.12
CA ASN A 31 1.45 1.56 9.95
C ASN A 31 1.32 0.80 8.62
N LYS A 32 1.02 -0.50 8.67
CA LYS A 32 0.86 -1.30 7.44
C LYS A 32 -0.40 -0.83 6.73
N ALA A 33 -0.20 -0.12 5.61
CA ALA A 33 -1.29 0.19 4.71
C ALA A 33 -1.99 -1.12 4.28
N PRO A 34 -3.33 -1.11 4.12
CA PRO A 34 -4.03 -2.25 3.55
C PRO A 34 -3.34 -2.67 2.24
N PRO A 35 -3.14 -3.97 1.99
CA PRO A 35 -2.64 -4.43 0.71
C PRO A 35 -3.50 -3.79 -0.39
N PRO A 36 -2.91 -3.26 -1.47
CA PRO A 36 -3.70 -2.80 -2.59
C PRO A 36 -4.61 -3.96 -3.04
N PRO A 37 -5.87 -3.68 -3.41
CA PRO A 37 -6.75 -4.71 -3.93
C PRO A 37 -6.04 -5.43 -5.08
N PRO A 38 -6.24 -6.75 -5.25
CA PRO A 38 -5.64 -7.48 -6.35
C PRO A 38 -6.00 -6.77 -7.66
N VAL A 39 -4.97 -6.27 -8.35
CA VAL A 39 -5.12 -5.68 -9.69
C VAL A 39 -5.51 -6.79 -10.65
N SER A 40 -6.80 -6.96 -10.86
CA SER A 40 -7.31 -7.78 -11.95
C SER A 40 -7.27 -6.93 -13.21
N ASN A 41 -6.59 -7.39 -14.27
CA ASN A 41 -6.65 -6.78 -15.61
C ASN A 41 -8.04 -6.97 -16.28
N ALA A 42 -9.10 -7.20 -15.50
CA ALA A 42 -10.40 -7.65 -15.96
C ALA A 42 -11.53 -6.63 -15.70
N SER A 43 -11.22 -5.40 -15.25
CA SER A 43 -12.29 -4.44 -14.90
C SER A 43 -11.96 -2.95 -15.13
N ASP A 44 -11.09 -2.61 -16.07
CA ASP A 44 -10.98 -1.20 -16.50
C ASP A 44 -12.09 -0.79 -17.48
N ALA A 45 -12.75 -1.77 -18.13
CA ALA A 45 -13.92 -1.49 -18.98
C ALA A 45 -15.20 -1.20 -18.17
N THR A 46 -15.34 -1.78 -16.98
CA THR A 46 -16.55 -1.62 -16.13
C THR A 46 -16.52 -0.37 -15.25
N ASN A 47 -15.38 0.33 -15.18
CA ASN A 47 -15.25 1.64 -14.51
C ASN A 47 -14.79 2.75 -15.47
N ALA A 48 -14.89 2.52 -16.79
CA ALA A 48 -14.58 3.56 -17.76
C ALA A 48 -15.58 4.71 -17.56
N THR A 49 -15.07 5.90 -17.25
CA THR A 49 -15.86 7.13 -17.16
C THR A 49 -15.48 8.08 -18.27
N ASP A 50 -16.44 8.84 -18.78
CA ASP A 50 -16.19 9.87 -19.79
C ASP A 50 -15.46 11.09 -19.20
N ALA A 51 -15.19 12.10 -20.04
CA ALA A 51 -14.54 13.35 -19.62
C ALA A 51 -15.35 14.19 -18.59
N LEU A 52 -16.63 13.87 -18.42
CA LEU A 52 -17.55 14.46 -17.44
C LEU A 52 -17.69 13.58 -16.18
N GLY A 53 -16.93 12.48 -16.09
CA GLY A 53 -16.96 11.54 -14.96
C GLY A 53 -18.22 10.68 -14.91
N GLN A 54 -19.00 10.59 -16.00
CA GLN A 54 -20.15 9.70 -16.10
C GLN A 54 -19.70 8.30 -16.55
N PRO A 55 -20.35 7.22 -16.11
CA PRO A 55 -20.02 5.88 -16.59
C PRO A 55 -20.26 5.78 -18.10
N VAL A 56 -19.29 5.22 -18.83
CA VAL A 56 -19.42 4.94 -20.26
C VAL A 56 -20.49 3.87 -20.46
N THR A 57 -21.49 4.16 -21.29
CA THR A 57 -22.60 3.25 -21.58
C THR A 57 -22.44 2.57 -22.95
N ASP A 58 -23.17 1.47 -23.17
CA ASP A 58 -23.19 0.79 -24.48
C ASP A 58 -23.68 1.69 -25.62
N GLN A 59 -24.53 2.69 -25.30
CA GLN A 59 -24.98 3.67 -26.27
C GLN A 59 -23.84 4.57 -26.75
N ASP A 60 -22.95 4.98 -25.85
CA ASP A 60 -21.78 5.81 -26.20
C ASP A 60 -20.82 5.03 -27.11
N LEU A 61 -20.63 3.74 -26.83
CA LEU A 61 -19.81 2.84 -27.65
C LEU A 61 -20.42 2.65 -29.05
N ALA A 62 -21.75 2.54 -29.15
CA ALA A 62 -22.44 2.44 -30.45
C ALA A 62 -22.30 3.71 -31.29
N VAL A 63 -22.38 4.89 -30.67
CA VAL A 63 -22.14 6.18 -31.34
C VAL A 63 -20.71 6.27 -31.85
N LEU A 64 -19.72 5.90 -31.02
CA LEU A 64 -18.32 5.89 -31.40
C LEU A 64 -18.05 4.93 -32.57
N ALA A 65 -18.58 3.71 -32.51
CA ALA A 65 -18.43 2.72 -33.57
C ALA A 65 -18.99 3.22 -34.92
N ASN A 66 -20.13 3.92 -34.90
CA ASN A 66 -20.71 4.52 -36.10
C ASN A 66 -19.89 5.71 -36.63
N ALA A 67 -19.25 6.49 -35.76
CA ALA A 67 -18.43 7.64 -36.15
C ALA A 67 -17.05 7.24 -36.68
N MET A 68 -16.56 6.05 -36.34
CA MET A 68 -15.28 5.49 -36.82
C MET A 68 -15.39 4.76 -38.17
N ASN A 69 -16.62 4.56 -38.67
CA ASN A 69 -16.90 3.94 -39.97
C ASN A 69 -17.05 5.02 -41.05
#